data_AF-A0A3C1EQE2-F1
#
_entry.id   AF-A0A3C1EQE2-F1
#
_cell.length_a   1.000
_cell.length_b   1.000
_cell.length_c   1.000
_cell.angle_alpha   90.00
_cell.angle_beta   90.00
_cell.angle_gamma   90.00
#
_symmetry.space_group_name_H-M   'P 1'
#
loop_
_entity.id
_entity.type
_entity.pdbx_description
1 polymer ?
#
loop_
_entity_poly.entity_id
_entity_poly.type
_entity_poly.pdbx_seq_one_letter_code
_entity_poly.pdbx_strand_id
1 'polypeptide(L)'
;MKLCRRLSLWTLVLAALVWGCQTMPPQTPEARRDWAEVVLRNWSSFSELRAAWLMERYGPPDLIRHDRLVWYDRGPWRRIEVWDVLPYYVPASGPDNMAETVLYWVPAERVPELKRFRRAVQVSRDGKELTSRGTSEAVNFLALNLADEVIKGEKDPRQAREFYDRTLELWRAGKSSPIMRGLRFRPAPFSPLPRASP
;
A
#
# COMPACT_ATOMS: atom_id res chain seq x y z
N MET A 1 70.18 -3.89 47.86
CA MET A 1 70.07 -3.46 46.46
C MET A 1 69.62 -4.62 45.58
N LYS A 2 68.35 -4.63 45.15
CA LYS A 2 67.85 -5.06 43.83
C LYS A 2 66.31 -5.04 43.89
N LEU A 3 65.75 -3.94 43.40
CA LEU A 3 64.37 -3.80 42.96
C LEU A 3 64.14 -4.76 41.76
N CYS A 4 63.03 -5.48 41.71
CA CYS A 4 62.13 -5.39 40.55
C CYS A 4 60.78 -6.07 40.83
N ARG A 5 59.71 -5.31 40.55
CA ARG A 5 58.29 -5.65 40.67
C ARG A 5 57.86 -6.68 39.62
N ARG A 6 56.79 -7.43 39.92
CA ARG A 6 55.66 -7.66 39.00
C ARG A 6 54.45 -8.19 39.78
N LEU A 7 53.49 -7.29 40.03
CA LEU A 7 52.09 -7.65 40.26
C LEU A 7 51.49 -8.12 38.92
N SER A 8 50.61 -9.11 38.96
CA SER A 8 49.60 -9.28 37.91
C SER A 8 48.30 -9.78 38.56
N LEU A 9 47.40 -8.83 38.81
CA LEU A 9 45.95 -9.06 38.97
C LEU A 9 45.35 -9.01 37.57
N TRP A 10 44.56 -9.99 37.15
CA TRP A 10 43.44 -9.73 36.24
C TRP A 10 42.22 -10.56 36.66
N THR A 11 41.26 -9.80 37.15
CA THR A 11 39.90 -10.12 37.60
C THR A 11 39.04 -10.74 36.50
N LEU A 12 38.29 -11.76 36.90
CA LEU A 12 37.14 -12.32 36.19
C LEU A 12 36.10 -11.23 35.87
N VAL A 13 35.70 -11.14 34.60
CA VAL A 13 34.49 -10.42 34.19
C VAL A 13 33.47 -11.45 33.70
N LEU A 14 32.53 -11.76 34.59
CA LEU A 14 31.25 -12.41 34.27
C LEU A 14 30.27 -11.31 33.88
N ALA A 15 29.96 -11.17 32.59
CA ALA A 15 28.90 -10.29 32.11
C ALA A 15 27.66 -11.14 31.77
N ALA A 16 26.57 -10.84 32.46
CA ALA A 16 25.30 -11.54 32.43
C ALA A 16 24.60 -11.45 31.06
N LEU A 17 24.17 -12.61 30.54
CA LEU A 17 23.22 -12.73 29.45
C LEU A 17 21.81 -12.42 29.98
N VAL A 18 21.42 -11.15 29.94
CA VAL A 18 20.01 -10.77 30.04
C VAL A 18 19.48 -10.65 28.61
N TRP A 19 18.87 -11.72 28.11
CA TRP A 19 17.99 -11.66 26.94
C TRP A 19 16.75 -10.85 27.32
N GLY A 20 16.90 -9.53 27.31
CA GLY A 20 15.77 -8.63 27.27
C GLY A 20 14.99 -8.89 25.99
N CYS A 21 13.69 -9.06 26.11
CA CYS A 21 12.75 -9.01 25.00
C CYS A 21 12.96 -7.64 24.32
N GLN A 22 13.78 -7.59 23.26
CA GLN A 22 14.01 -6.35 22.53
C GLN A 22 12.73 -6.05 21.77
N THR A 23 11.91 -5.16 22.32
CA THR A 23 10.92 -4.42 21.53
C THR A 23 11.68 -3.74 20.41
N MET A 24 11.47 -4.22 19.18
CA MET A 24 12.08 -3.65 17.98
C MET A 24 11.82 -2.12 18.01
N PRO A 25 12.86 -1.27 18.04
CA PRO A 25 12.64 0.16 18.10
C PRO A 25 11.81 0.60 16.89
N PRO A 26 10.94 1.61 17.03
CA PRO A 26 10.23 2.17 15.88
C PRO A 26 11.28 2.59 14.83
N GLN A 27 11.24 1.92 13.68
CA GLN A 27 12.21 2.09 12.60
C GLN A 27 12.08 3.53 12.04
N THR A 28 13.21 4.25 11.94
CA THR A 28 13.22 5.59 11.32
C THR A 28 12.77 5.51 9.85
N PRO A 29 12.30 6.61 9.23
CA PRO A 29 11.98 6.61 7.80
C PRO A 29 13.13 6.08 6.92
N GLU A 30 14.36 6.43 7.24
CA GLU A 30 15.57 5.97 6.53
C GLU A 30 15.75 4.45 6.69
N ALA A 31 15.67 3.93 7.91
CA ALA A 31 15.80 2.49 8.15
C ALA A 31 14.68 1.68 7.49
N ARG A 32 13.45 2.23 7.40
CA ARG A 32 12.35 1.62 6.63
C ARG A 32 12.62 1.63 5.13
N ARG A 33 13.21 2.70 4.59
CA ARG A 33 13.62 2.76 3.18
C ARG A 33 14.66 1.69 2.89
N ASP A 34 15.74 1.65 3.68
CA ASP A 34 16.83 0.70 3.50
C ASP A 34 16.33 -0.75 3.56
N TRP A 35 15.45 -1.05 4.53
CA TRP A 35 14.88 -2.39 4.64
C TRP A 35 13.95 -2.74 3.47
N ALA A 36 13.12 -1.80 3.01
CA ALA A 36 12.30 -2.00 1.82
C ALA A 36 13.16 -2.30 0.59
N GLU A 37 14.25 -1.57 0.38
CA GLU A 37 15.18 -1.81 -0.73
C GLU A 37 15.82 -3.21 -0.69
N VAL A 38 16.14 -3.72 0.51
CA VAL A 38 16.63 -5.10 0.67
C VAL A 38 15.57 -6.12 0.28
N VAL A 39 14.31 -5.90 0.67
CA VAL A 39 13.19 -6.80 0.31
C VAL A 39 12.97 -6.79 -1.21
N LEU A 40 12.95 -5.61 -1.82
CA LEU A 40 12.64 -5.42 -3.24
C LEU A 40 13.65 -6.09 -4.18
N ARG A 41 14.91 -6.29 -3.77
CA ARG A 41 15.91 -7.04 -4.56
C ARG A 41 15.51 -8.47 -4.89
N ASN A 42 14.56 -9.04 -4.14
CA ASN A 42 14.06 -10.39 -4.36
C ASN A 42 12.74 -10.42 -5.13
N TRP A 43 12.18 -9.26 -5.48
CA TRP A 43 10.91 -9.17 -6.19
C TRP A 43 11.11 -9.23 -7.71
N SER A 44 10.04 -9.55 -8.43
CA SER A 44 9.98 -9.34 -9.87
C SER A 44 10.26 -7.88 -10.23
N SER A 45 10.94 -7.63 -11.36
CA SER A 45 11.27 -6.27 -11.80
C SER A 45 10.03 -5.38 -11.96
N PHE A 46 8.89 -5.95 -12.37
CA PHE A 46 7.62 -5.21 -12.43
C PHE A 46 7.15 -4.72 -11.05
N SER A 47 7.24 -5.57 -10.04
CA SER A 47 6.78 -5.24 -8.68
C SER A 47 7.77 -4.32 -7.97
N GLU A 48 9.07 -4.54 -8.18
CA GLU A 48 10.13 -3.64 -7.74
C GLU A 48 9.93 -2.22 -8.29
N LEU A 49 9.77 -2.06 -9.61
CA LEU A 49 9.56 -0.74 -10.21
C LEU A 49 8.30 -0.05 -9.68
N ARG A 50 7.22 -0.81 -9.45
CA ARG A 50 5.98 -0.27 -8.88
C ARG A 50 6.20 0.20 -7.44
N ALA A 51 6.86 -0.60 -6.63
CA ALA A 51 7.18 -0.25 -5.25
C ALA A 51 8.12 0.96 -5.15
N ALA A 52 9.16 1.00 -5.99
CA ALA A 52 10.08 2.14 -6.07
C ALA A 52 9.35 3.44 -6.43
N TRP A 53 8.43 3.39 -7.40
CA TRP A 53 7.59 4.55 -7.76
C TRP A 53 6.73 5.03 -6.58
N LEU A 54 6.15 4.10 -5.79
CA LEU A 54 5.40 4.46 -4.57
C LEU A 54 6.30 5.04 -3.49
N MET A 55 7.52 4.50 -3.32
CA MET A 55 8.49 5.00 -2.34
C MET A 55 8.97 6.41 -2.67
N GLU A 56 9.14 6.71 -3.96
CA GLU A 56 9.46 8.06 -4.42
C GLU A 56 8.32 9.03 -4.14
N ARG A 57 7.09 8.61 -4.41
CA ARG A 57 5.92 9.49 -4.29
C ARG A 57 5.42 9.68 -2.86
N TYR A 58 5.45 8.65 -2.04
CA TYR A 58 4.79 8.60 -0.72
C TYR A 58 5.78 8.38 0.45
N GLY A 59 7.07 8.32 0.16
CA GLY A 59 8.12 8.02 1.13
C GLY A 59 8.19 6.52 1.47
N PRO A 60 8.94 6.13 2.50
CA PRO A 60 9.10 4.73 2.88
C PRO A 60 7.78 4.09 3.35
N PRO A 61 7.58 2.77 3.11
CA PRO A 61 6.40 2.04 3.57
C PRO A 61 6.36 1.95 5.09
N ASP A 62 5.16 1.92 5.66
CA ASP A 62 4.90 1.79 7.11
C ASP A 62 4.95 0.33 7.59
N LEU A 63 4.62 -0.62 6.71
CA LEU A 63 4.77 -2.05 6.96
C LEU A 63 5.53 -2.69 5.80
N ILE A 64 6.56 -3.46 6.14
CA ILE A 64 7.41 -4.18 5.21
C ILE A 64 7.31 -5.67 5.53
N ARG A 65 6.97 -6.47 4.53
CA ARG A 65 6.98 -7.93 4.55
C ARG A 65 7.71 -8.41 3.31
N HIS A 66 8.21 -9.65 3.35
CA HIS A 66 8.96 -10.25 2.25
C HIS A 66 8.21 -10.22 0.90
N ASP A 67 6.89 -10.24 0.91
CA ASP A 67 6.01 -10.29 -0.27
C ASP A 67 5.10 -9.06 -0.42
N ARG A 68 5.13 -8.11 0.52
CA ARG A 68 4.22 -6.96 0.53
C ARG A 68 4.78 -5.73 1.22
N LEU A 69 4.55 -4.56 0.63
CA LEU A 69 4.76 -3.26 1.26
C LEU A 69 3.43 -2.53 1.43
N VAL A 70 3.28 -1.80 2.54
CA VAL A 70 2.05 -1.07 2.87
C VAL A 70 2.38 0.34 3.33
N TRP A 71 1.62 1.31 2.84
CA TRP A 71 1.58 2.69 3.33
C TRP A 71 0.21 2.97 3.92
N TYR A 72 0.18 3.73 5.02
CA TYR A 72 -1.06 4.21 5.64
C TYR A 72 -1.16 5.72 5.54
N ASP A 73 -2.38 6.22 5.33
CA ASP A 73 -2.69 7.64 5.47
C ASP A 73 -1.76 8.55 4.64
N ARG A 74 -1.66 8.26 3.33
CA ARG A 74 -0.86 9.03 2.36
C ARG A 74 -1.76 9.60 1.28
N GLY A 75 -1.75 10.93 1.13
CA GLY A 75 -2.62 11.61 0.17
C GLY A 75 -4.10 11.29 0.43
N PRO A 76 -4.89 10.89 -0.59
CA PRO A 76 -6.28 10.49 -0.39
C PRO A 76 -6.44 9.07 0.15
N TRP A 77 -5.35 8.32 0.29
CA TRP A 77 -5.38 6.89 0.54
C TRP A 77 -5.35 6.60 2.04
N ARG A 78 -6.34 5.82 2.49
CA ARG A 78 -6.30 5.17 3.80
C ARG A 78 -5.19 4.14 3.87
N ARG A 79 -5.03 3.38 2.78
CA ARG A 79 -4.04 2.31 2.66
C ARG A 79 -3.64 2.10 1.20
N ILE A 80 -2.34 2.02 0.96
CA ILE A 80 -1.75 1.62 -0.31
C ILE A 80 -1.00 0.31 -0.05
N GLU A 81 -1.24 -0.71 -0.87
CA GLU A 81 -0.57 -1.99 -0.81
C GLU A 81 0.03 -2.32 -2.17
N VAL A 82 1.28 -2.79 -2.18
CA VAL A 82 1.91 -3.41 -3.35
C VAL A 82 2.51 -4.74 -2.92
N TRP A 83 2.44 -5.75 -3.77
CA TRP A 83 2.99 -7.06 -3.50
C TRP A 83 3.75 -7.60 -4.69
N ASP A 84 4.64 -8.56 -4.42
CA ASP A 84 5.37 -9.22 -5.49
C ASP A 84 4.46 -10.15 -6.29
N VAL A 85 4.71 -10.21 -7.60
CA VAL A 85 4.08 -11.18 -8.49
C VAL A 85 5.13 -12.00 -9.21
N LEU A 86 4.84 -13.28 -9.38
CA LEU A 86 5.78 -14.16 -10.06
C LEU A 86 5.88 -13.79 -11.55
N PRO A 87 7.09 -13.78 -12.16
CA PRO A 87 7.32 -13.30 -13.52
C PRO A 87 6.49 -13.99 -14.61
N TYR A 88 6.14 -15.27 -14.40
CA TYR A 88 5.43 -16.09 -15.38
C TYR A 88 3.92 -15.76 -15.50
N TYR A 89 3.39 -14.87 -14.66
CA TYR A 89 1.96 -14.55 -14.60
C TYR A 89 1.60 -13.12 -15.01
N VAL A 90 2.48 -12.42 -15.75
CA VAL A 90 2.29 -11.00 -16.07
C VAL A 90 1.64 -10.82 -17.44
N PRO A 91 0.39 -10.33 -17.54
CA PRO A 91 -0.20 -9.92 -18.82
C PRO A 91 0.59 -8.77 -19.43
N ALA A 92 0.45 -8.55 -20.75
CA ALA A 92 1.09 -7.42 -21.43
C ALA A 92 0.75 -6.04 -20.81
N SER A 93 -0.41 -5.92 -20.15
CA SER A 93 -0.83 -4.72 -19.43
C SER A 93 -0.17 -4.52 -18.06
N GLY A 94 0.73 -5.42 -17.66
CA GLY A 94 1.27 -5.51 -16.30
C GLY A 94 0.34 -6.29 -15.36
N PRO A 95 0.86 -6.69 -14.19
CA PRO A 95 0.11 -7.45 -13.20
C PRO A 95 -0.78 -6.54 -12.36
N ASP A 96 -1.94 -7.04 -11.93
CA ASP A 96 -2.74 -6.41 -10.89
C ASP A 96 -2.06 -6.66 -9.54
N ASN A 97 -0.99 -5.92 -9.23
CA ASN A 97 -0.13 -6.10 -8.06
C ASN A 97 -0.20 -4.95 -7.05
N MET A 98 -1.22 -4.10 -7.16
CA MET A 98 -1.41 -2.94 -6.31
C MET A 98 -2.87 -2.78 -5.90
N ALA A 99 -3.11 -2.36 -4.66
CA ALA A 99 -4.42 -2.02 -4.15
C ALA A 99 -4.37 -0.69 -3.40
N GLU A 100 -5.39 0.14 -3.61
CA GLU A 100 -5.55 1.42 -2.94
C GLU A 100 -6.93 1.51 -2.33
N THR A 101 -6.96 1.95 -1.07
CA THR A 101 -8.15 1.98 -0.24
C THR A 101 -8.43 3.39 0.21
N VAL A 102 -9.69 3.79 0.17
CA VAL A 102 -10.20 5.06 0.68
C VAL A 102 -11.23 4.82 1.78
N LEU A 103 -11.36 5.78 2.71
CA LEU A 103 -12.51 5.83 3.60
C LEU A 103 -13.72 6.36 2.80
N TYR A 104 -14.69 5.49 2.58
CA TYR A 104 -15.87 5.78 1.78
C TYR A 104 -17.02 4.86 2.23
N TRP A 105 -18.12 5.47 2.66
CA TRP A 105 -19.29 4.71 3.10
C TRP A 105 -20.10 4.22 1.90
N VAL A 106 -20.33 2.90 1.85
CA VAL A 106 -21.10 2.25 0.80
C VAL A 106 -22.41 1.72 1.40
N PRO A 107 -23.58 2.21 0.93
CA PRO A 107 -24.86 1.63 1.31
C PRO A 107 -24.92 0.13 0.95
N ALA A 108 -25.50 -0.70 1.84
CA ALA A 108 -25.50 -2.15 1.67
C ALA A 108 -26.19 -2.59 0.38
N GLU A 109 -27.24 -1.88 -0.03
CA GLU A 109 -28.01 -2.06 -1.26
C GLU A 109 -27.22 -1.77 -2.54
N ARG A 110 -26.13 -0.98 -2.46
CA ARG A 110 -25.25 -0.66 -3.59
C ARG A 110 -24.12 -1.67 -3.79
N VAL A 111 -23.83 -2.49 -2.79
CA VAL A 111 -22.75 -3.51 -2.87
C VAL A 111 -22.93 -4.49 -4.04
N PRO A 112 -24.14 -5.01 -4.34
CA PRO A 112 -24.35 -5.87 -5.50
C PRO A 112 -24.08 -5.17 -6.84
N GLU A 113 -24.38 -3.87 -6.94
CA GLU A 113 -24.15 -3.07 -8.14
C GLU A 113 -22.65 -2.90 -8.41
N LEU A 114 -21.87 -2.62 -7.37
CA LEU A 114 -20.40 -2.57 -7.48
C LEU A 114 -19.80 -3.90 -7.92
N LYS A 115 -20.31 -5.03 -7.40
CA LYS A 115 -19.87 -6.37 -7.83
C LYS A 115 -20.17 -6.63 -9.30
N ARG A 116 -21.32 -6.17 -9.82
CA ARG A 116 -21.67 -6.24 -11.25
C ARG A 116 -20.77 -5.34 -12.08
N PHE A 117 -20.46 -4.13 -11.59
CA PHE A 117 -19.56 -3.19 -12.24
C PHE A 117 -18.15 -3.76 -12.37
N ARG A 118 -17.44 -4.04 -11.26
CA ARG A 118 -16.06 -4.52 -11.29
C ARG A 118 -15.67 -5.29 -10.02
N ARG A 119 -15.29 -6.56 -10.17
CA ARG A 119 -14.90 -7.45 -9.05
C ARG A 119 -13.66 -7.00 -8.25
N ALA A 120 -12.76 -6.27 -8.90
CA ALA A 120 -11.57 -5.74 -8.26
C ALA A 120 -11.80 -4.40 -7.55
N VAL A 121 -13.03 -3.89 -7.56
CA VAL A 121 -13.52 -2.91 -6.57
C VAL A 121 -14.14 -3.71 -5.42
N GLN A 122 -13.64 -3.49 -4.21
CA GLN A 122 -14.01 -4.25 -3.03
C GLN A 122 -14.51 -3.31 -1.94
N VAL A 123 -15.59 -3.71 -1.28
CA VAL A 123 -16.14 -3.02 -0.12
C VAL A 123 -15.76 -3.81 1.13
N SER A 124 -15.24 -3.13 2.13
CA SER A 124 -15.00 -3.68 3.46
C SER A 124 -16.27 -4.25 4.09
N ARG A 125 -16.10 -5.16 5.06
CA ARG A 125 -17.23 -5.84 5.72
C ARG A 125 -18.19 -4.88 6.44
N ASP A 126 -17.67 -3.79 6.98
CA ASP A 126 -18.46 -2.77 7.68
C ASP A 126 -18.98 -1.66 6.74
N GLY A 127 -18.65 -1.74 5.44
CA GLY A 127 -19.09 -0.79 4.42
C GLY A 127 -18.41 0.57 4.49
N LYS A 128 -17.29 0.74 5.21
CA LYS A 128 -16.66 2.05 5.44
C LYS A 128 -15.38 2.30 4.65
N GLU A 129 -14.79 1.25 4.09
CA GLU A 129 -13.69 1.31 3.14
C GLU A 129 -14.10 0.81 1.76
N LEU A 130 -13.61 1.51 0.73
CA LEU A 130 -13.69 1.12 -0.67
C LEU A 130 -12.26 0.97 -1.22
N THR A 131 -11.98 -0.19 -1.80
CA THR A 131 -10.65 -0.55 -2.32
C THR A 131 -10.75 -0.81 -3.82
N SER A 132 -9.79 -0.31 -4.59
CA SER A 132 -9.55 -0.76 -5.96
C SER A 132 -8.23 -1.49 -6.06
N ARG A 133 -8.25 -2.66 -6.71
CA ARG A 133 -7.06 -3.39 -7.15
C ARG A 133 -6.85 -3.17 -8.66
N GLY A 134 -5.61 -2.90 -9.04
CA GLY A 134 -5.25 -2.63 -10.43
C GLY A 134 -3.74 -2.63 -10.68
N THR A 135 -3.36 -2.25 -11.89
CA THR A 135 -1.96 -2.22 -12.35
C THR A 135 -1.25 -0.90 -12.06
N SER A 136 -1.99 0.19 -11.77
CA SER A 136 -1.45 1.51 -11.46
C SER A 136 -2.45 2.36 -10.67
N GLU A 137 -1.95 3.43 -10.03
CA GLU A 137 -2.79 4.41 -9.33
C GLU A 137 -3.83 5.05 -10.26
N ALA A 138 -3.46 5.38 -11.50
CA ALA A 138 -4.36 5.98 -12.48
C ALA A 138 -5.56 5.07 -12.79
N VAL A 139 -5.32 3.75 -12.85
CA VAL A 139 -6.37 2.74 -13.05
C VAL A 139 -7.26 2.62 -11.81
N ASN A 140 -6.69 2.73 -10.62
CA ASN A 140 -7.46 2.74 -9.38
C ASN A 140 -8.32 4.01 -9.24
N PHE A 141 -7.81 5.18 -9.62
CA PHE A 141 -8.61 6.40 -9.69
C PHE A 141 -9.81 6.24 -10.62
N LEU A 142 -9.61 5.70 -11.83
CA LEU A 142 -10.70 5.40 -12.76
C LEU A 142 -11.77 4.49 -12.11
N ALA A 143 -11.33 3.38 -11.52
CA ALA A 143 -12.24 2.41 -10.92
C ALA A 143 -13.03 2.99 -9.74
N LEU A 144 -12.37 3.73 -8.85
CA LEU A 144 -13.01 4.32 -7.67
C LEU A 144 -13.95 5.46 -8.03
N ASN A 145 -13.60 6.29 -9.01
CA ASN A 145 -14.47 7.36 -9.49
C ASN A 145 -15.75 6.78 -10.12
N LEU A 146 -15.65 5.72 -10.93
CA LEU A 146 -16.83 5.08 -11.49
C LEU A 146 -17.64 4.31 -10.43
N ALA A 147 -16.98 3.77 -9.40
CA ALA A 147 -17.67 3.18 -8.27
C ALA A 147 -18.52 4.21 -7.50
N ASP A 148 -17.99 5.42 -7.29
CA ASP A 148 -18.74 6.55 -6.72
C ASP A 148 -19.97 6.92 -7.56
N GLU A 149 -19.82 7.01 -8.89
CA GLU A 149 -20.94 7.28 -9.81
C GLU A 149 -22.02 6.17 -9.76
N VAL A 150 -21.61 4.89 -9.64
CA VAL A 150 -22.55 3.77 -9.47
C VAL A 150 -23.27 3.83 -8.12
N ILE A 151 -22.56 4.12 -7.03
CA ILE A 151 -23.14 4.23 -5.69
C ILE A 151 -24.19 5.36 -5.63
N LYS A 152 -23.94 6.48 -6.31
CA LYS A 152 -24.87 7.61 -6.43
C LYS A 152 -26.03 7.35 -7.40
N GLY A 153 -25.95 6.30 -8.21
CA GLY A 153 -26.94 6.01 -9.26
C GLY A 153 -26.83 6.93 -10.48
N GLU A 154 -25.71 7.64 -10.65
CA GLU A 154 -25.42 8.47 -11.83
C GLU A 154 -25.07 7.61 -13.05
N LYS A 155 -24.55 6.40 -12.80
CA LYS A 155 -24.35 5.35 -13.80
C LYS A 155 -24.88 4.03 -13.30
N ASP A 156 -25.46 3.25 -14.21
CA ASP A 156 -25.66 1.84 -13.92
C ASP A 156 -24.34 1.04 -14.05
N PRO A 157 -24.26 -0.18 -13.47
CA PRO A 157 -23.04 -0.99 -13.50
C PRO A 157 -22.51 -1.33 -14.90
N ARG A 158 -23.40 -1.47 -15.89
CA ARG A 158 -23.02 -1.78 -17.27
C ARG A 158 -22.41 -0.54 -17.93
N GLN A 159 -23.06 0.62 -17.81
CA GLN A 159 -22.54 1.90 -18.31
C GLN A 159 -21.17 2.22 -17.72
N ALA A 160 -21.01 2.02 -16.41
CA ALA A 160 -19.73 2.22 -15.74
C ALA A 160 -18.63 1.28 -16.28
N ARG A 161 -18.96 0.01 -16.53
CA ARG A 161 -18.02 -0.96 -17.11
C ARG A 161 -17.62 -0.60 -18.53
N GLU A 162 -18.57 -0.27 -19.40
CA GLU A 162 -18.30 0.13 -20.79
C GLU A 162 -17.41 1.39 -20.84
N PHE A 163 -17.66 2.35 -19.95
CA PHE A 163 -16.83 3.55 -19.82
C PHE A 163 -15.43 3.22 -19.30
N TYR A 164 -15.32 2.35 -18.29
CA TYR A 164 -14.04 1.87 -17.76
C TYR A 164 -13.19 1.23 -18.86
N ASP A 165 -13.76 0.28 -19.60
CA ASP A 165 -13.05 -0.48 -20.63
C ASP A 165 -12.55 0.42 -21.75
N ARG A 166 -13.41 1.32 -22.27
CA ARG A 166 -13.05 2.30 -23.31
C ARG A 166 -11.97 3.27 -22.83
N THR A 167 -12.08 3.76 -21.59
CA THR A 167 -11.09 4.71 -21.04
C THR A 167 -9.74 4.03 -20.87
N LEU A 168 -9.73 2.78 -20.41
CA LEU A 168 -8.51 2.01 -20.23
C LEU A 168 -7.83 1.67 -21.57
N GLU A 169 -8.61 1.37 -22.61
CA GLU A 169 -8.11 1.18 -23.98
C GLU A 169 -7.44 2.46 -24.51
N LEU A 170 -8.12 3.61 -24.41
CA LEU A 170 -7.56 4.89 -24.83
C LEU A 170 -6.30 5.26 -24.04
N TRP A 171 -6.29 4.99 -22.74
CA TRP A 171 -5.12 5.23 -21.88
C TRP A 171 -3.91 4.38 -22.30
N ARG A 172 -4.13 3.11 -22.63
CA ARG A 172 -3.09 2.23 -23.20
C ARG A 172 -2.58 2.71 -24.56
N ALA A 173 -3.42 3.37 -25.35
CA ALA A 173 -3.04 4.05 -26.59
C ALA A 173 -2.37 5.42 -26.36
N GLY A 174 -1.99 5.76 -25.12
CA GLY A 174 -1.28 6.98 -24.77
C GLY A 174 -2.17 8.22 -24.62
N LYS A 175 -3.49 8.07 -24.62
CA LYS A 175 -4.41 9.19 -24.37
C LYS A 175 -4.52 9.45 -22.86
N SER A 176 -4.70 10.70 -22.48
CA SER A 176 -4.99 11.06 -21.08
C SER A 176 -6.48 11.25 -20.87
N SER A 177 -6.96 10.93 -19.67
CA SER A 177 -8.34 11.21 -19.24
C SER A 177 -8.33 11.86 -17.86
N PRO A 178 -9.07 12.97 -17.65
CA PRO A 178 -9.10 13.66 -16.37
C PRO A 178 -9.54 12.78 -15.19
N ILE A 179 -10.38 11.78 -15.42
CA ILE A 179 -10.87 10.85 -14.36
C ILE A 179 -9.76 9.96 -13.78
N MET A 180 -8.63 9.84 -14.48
CA MET A 180 -7.50 8.98 -14.07
C MET A 180 -6.42 9.73 -13.31
N ARG A 181 -6.57 11.04 -13.09
CA ARG A 181 -5.54 11.89 -12.45
C ARG A 181 -5.70 12.02 -10.94
N GLY A 182 -6.85 11.62 -10.40
CA GLY A 182 -7.18 11.77 -8.99
C GLY A 182 -8.62 11.36 -8.70
N LEU A 183 -8.97 11.30 -7.42
CA LEU A 183 -10.35 11.10 -7.01
C LEU A 183 -11.20 12.35 -7.31
N ARG A 184 -12.42 12.12 -7.79
CA ARG A 184 -13.43 13.16 -8.07
C ARG A 184 -14.40 13.38 -6.92
N PHE A 185 -14.29 12.56 -5.89
CA PHE A 185 -14.97 12.72 -4.62
C PHE A 185 -13.93 12.93 -3.51
N ARG A 186 -14.37 13.41 -2.36
CA ARG A 186 -13.53 13.59 -1.18
C ARG A 186 -13.72 12.40 -0.24
N PRO A 187 -12.70 11.56 0.00
CA PRO A 187 -12.75 10.53 1.03
C PRO A 187 -13.01 11.14 2.41
N ALA A 188 -13.64 10.37 3.30
CA ALA A 188 -13.77 10.78 4.68
C ALA A 188 -12.37 10.98 5.30
N PRO A 189 -12.17 12.01 6.15
CA PRO A 189 -10.89 12.19 6.81
C PRO A 189 -10.59 11.00 7.71
N PHE A 190 -9.32 10.63 7.78
CA PHE A 190 -8.88 9.69 8.80
C PHE A 190 -9.00 10.36 10.18
N SER A 191 -9.81 9.77 11.05
CA SER A 191 -9.77 10.09 12.48
C SER A 191 -8.94 9.02 13.17
N PRO A 192 -7.67 9.29 13.56
CA PRO A 192 -7.04 8.46 14.56
C PRO A 192 -7.92 8.57 15.81
N LEU A 193 -8.50 7.45 16.26
CA LEU A 193 -9.08 7.42 17.61
C LEU A 193 -8.02 7.99 18.56
N PRO A 194 -8.39 8.84 19.53
CA PRO A 194 -7.43 9.27 20.54
C PRO A 194 -6.83 8.01 21.15
N ARG A 195 -5.51 7.83 21.01
CA ARG A 195 -4.80 6.78 21.72
C ARG A 195 -5.15 6.98 23.19
N ALA A 196 -5.84 6.01 23.80
CA ALA A 196 -6.06 6.02 25.23
C ALA A 196 -4.69 6.28 25.88
N SER A 197 -4.58 7.41 26.57
CA SER A 197 -3.38 7.71 27.34
C SER A 197 -3.15 6.61 28.36
N PRO A 198 -1.89 6.18 28.59
CA PRO A 198 -1.58 5.16 29.58
C PRO A 198 -2.01 5.58 30.99
#